data_AF-A0A7X6NTQ4-F1
#
_entry.id   AF-A0A7X6NTQ4-F1
#
_cell.length_a   1.000
_cell.length_b   1.000
_cell.length_c   1.000
_cell.angle_alpha   90.00
_cell.angle_beta   90.00
_cell.angle_gamma   90.00
#
_symmetry.space_group_name_H-M   'P 1'
#
loop_
_entity.id
_entity.type
_entity.pdbx_description
1 polymer ?
#
loop_
_entity_poly.entity_id
_entity_poly.type
_entity_poly.pdbx_seq_one_letter_code
_entity_poly.pdbx_strand_id
1 'polypeptide(L)'
;VLAGAVLVAVGGYFGMQLINRSPSATQSSAASLDATAQPQDPVGPRAPTPVNLTLEPSGDEIQVSWQNPAPENGDAYLWAIIDPAQPQTTTPTTETSILIPARAGQTCVQVQLVRANGRYSDPAKGCTP
;
A
#
# COMPACT_ATOMS: atom_id res chain seq x y z
N VAL A 1 31.48 13.53 -83.00
CA VAL A 1 31.42 14.98 -83.26
C VAL A 1 29.98 15.30 -83.67
N LEU A 2 29.40 16.38 -83.10
CA LEU A 2 28.04 16.94 -83.32
C LEU A 2 26.94 16.20 -82.52
N ALA A 3 26.39 16.71 -81.39
CA ALA A 3 25.71 18.00 -81.16
C ALA A 3 24.79 18.35 -82.34
N GLY A 4 23.48 18.41 -82.25
CA GLY A 4 22.60 18.82 -81.18
C GLY A 4 21.47 19.61 -81.87
N ALA A 5 20.25 19.54 -81.35
CA ALA A 5 19.18 20.46 -81.77
C ALA A 5 18.58 21.07 -80.52
N VAL A 6 18.94 22.33 -80.31
CA VAL A 6 18.43 23.23 -79.28
C VAL A 6 17.14 23.85 -79.80
N LEU A 7 16.10 23.90 -78.96
CA LEU A 7 15.11 24.97 -79.04
C LEU A 7 14.85 25.51 -77.62
N VAL A 8 15.40 26.71 -77.39
CA VAL A 8 15.10 27.64 -76.30
C VAL A 8 13.78 28.32 -76.68
N ALA A 9 12.77 28.38 -75.84
CA ALA A 9 12.47 29.44 -74.87
C ALA A 9 10.92 29.40 -74.72
N VAL A 10 10.22 29.87 -73.69
CA VAL A 10 10.25 31.19 -73.06
C VAL A 10 9.34 31.08 -71.83
N GLY A 11 9.67 31.84 -70.77
CA GLY A 11 8.68 32.40 -69.85
C GLY A 11 8.34 31.48 -68.68
N GLY A 12 8.81 31.71 -67.45
CA GLY A 12 8.90 33.02 -66.80
C GLY A 12 7.71 33.17 -65.86
N TYR A 13 7.95 32.77 -64.61
CA TYR A 13 7.28 33.29 -63.40
C TYR A 13 5.86 32.80 -63.11
N PHE A 14 5.73 31.67 -62.39
CA PHE A 14 4.95 31.56 -61.14
C PHE A 14 5.10 30.13 -60.59
N GLY A 15 5.58 30.01 -59.35
CA GLY A 15 5.67 28.72 -58.63
C GLY A 15 7.10 28.27 -58.28
N MET A 16 7.98 29.21 -57.92
CA MET A 16 9.24 28.85 -57.28
C MET A 16 8.96 28.38 -55.84
N GLN A 17 9.69 27.33 -55.45
CA GLN A 17 9.89 26.81 -54.10
C GLN A 17 8.89 25.74 -53.62
N LEU A 18 9.39 24.50 -53.50
CA LEU A 18 9.27 23.65 -52.29
C LEU A 18 9.89 22.24 -52.43
N ILE A 19 10.67 21.92 -53.47
CA ILE A 19 11.32 20.59 -53.63
C ILE A 19 12.76 20.59 -53.08
N ASN A 20 12.97 21.17 -51.89
CA ASN A 20 14.25 21.01 -51.19
C ASN A 20 14.08 20.99 -49.67
N ARG A 21 13.25 20.06 -49.17
CA ARG A 21 13.38 19.59 -47.80
C ARG A 21 13.34 18.07 -47.84
N SER A 22 14.54 17.49 -47.88
CA SER A 22 14.79 16.13 -47.39
C SER A 22 13.92 15.90 -46.16
N PRO A 23 13.26 14.74 -46.00
CA PRO A 23 12.67 14.40 -44.71
C PRO A 23 13.84 14.36 -43.74
N SER A 24 14.00 15.44 -42.96
CA SER A 24 14.90 15.48 -41.83
C SER A 24 14.59 14.23 -41.04
N ALA A 25 15.57 13.33 -40.94
CA ALA A 25 15.56 12.30 -39.92
C ALA A 25 15.15 13.00 -38.63
N THR A 26 14.00 12.64 -38.08
CA THR A 26 13.50 13.23 -36.83
C THR A 26 14.56 12.93 -35.78
N GLN A 27 15.41 13.92 -35.53
CA GLN A 27 16.48 13.84 -34.58
C GLN A 27 15.84 13.68 -33.22
N SER A 28 16.16 12.55 -32.59
CA SER A 28 15.73 12.16 -31.26
C SER A 28 15.91 13.31 -30.28
N SER A 29 14.80 13.86 -29.79
CA SER A 29 14.76 14.43 -28.44
C SER A 29 14.10 13.38 -27.56
N ALA A 30 14.85 12.34 -27.22
CA ALA A 30 14.61 11.65 -25.97
C ALA A 30 14.90 12.68 -24.88
N ALA A 31 13.87 13.41 -24.45
CA ALA A 31 13.93 14.04 -23.15
C ALA A 31 14.26 12.91 -22.16
N SER A 32 15.45 12.95 -21.57
CA SER A 32 15.77 12.06 -20.47
C SER A 32 14.74 12.36 -19.38
N LEU A 33 13.79 11.45 -19.21
CA LEU A 33 12.92 11.43 -18.05
C LEU A 33 13.82 11.05 -16.88
N ASP A 34 14.51 12.03 -16.30
CA ASP A 34 14.95 11.93 -14.91
C ASP A 34 13.72 12.04 -14.00
N ALA A 35 12.76 11.14 -14.19
CA ALA A 35 11.69 10.91 -13.25
C ALA A 35 12.29 10.05 -12.14
N THR A 36 12.86 10.68 -11.12
CA THR A 36 13.16 10.02 -9.86
C THR A 36 11.85 9.69 -9.15
N ALA A 37 11.09 8.73 -9.68
CA ALA A 37 9.91 8.20 -9.03
C ALA A 37 10.38 7.46 -7.77
N GLN A 38 10.14 8.04 -6.59
CA GLN A 38 10.40 7.37 -5.33
C GLN A 38 9.36 6.25 -5.14
N PRO A 39 9.79 5.02 -4.81
CA PRO A 39 8.88 3.95 -4.44
C PRO A 39 7.92 4.42 -3.34
N GLN A 40 6.62 4.33 -3.58
CA GLN A 40 5.59 4.54 -2.56
C GLN A 40 5.22 3.19 -1.94
N ASP A 41 4.87 3.17 -0.66
CA ASP A 41 4.28 1.98 -0.03
C ASP A 41 2.81 1.87 -0.44
N PRO A 42 2.42 0.88 -1.28
CA PRO A 42 1.04 0.74 -1.73
C PRO A 42 0.08 0.31 -0.60
N VAL A 43 0.58 -0.16 0.55
CA VAL A 43 -0.24 -0.64 1.68
C VAL A 43 -0.63 0.52 2.61
N GLY A 44 0.14 1.61 2.61
CA GLY A 44 -0.05 2.74 3.51
C GLY A 44 0.32 2.42 4.97
N PRO A 45 0.13 3.37 5.90
CA PRO A 45 0.52 3.16 7.29
C PRO A 45 -0.34 2.09 7.97
N ARG A 46 0.27 1.35 8.90
CA ARG A 46 -0.44 0.41 9.79
C ARG A 46 -1.54 1.12 10.57
N ALA A 47 -2.53 0.35 11.01
CA ALA A 47 -3.53 0.85 11.94
C ALA A 47 -2.88 1.12 13.32
N PRO A 48 -3.44 2.03 14.14
CA PRO A 48 -2.96 2.26 15.50
C PRO A 48 -3.06 0.99 16.37
N THR A 49 -2.03 0.70 17.15
CA THR A 49 -2.04 -0.42 18.11
C THR A 49 -3.05 -0.15 19.22
N PRO A 50 -3.86 -1.15 19.64
CA PRO A 50 -4.69 -1.04 20.83
C PRO A 50 -3.88 -0.62 22.07
N VAL A 51 -4.45 0.25 22.89
CA VAL A 51 -3.81 0.77 24.11
C VAL A 51 -4.60 0.38 25.35
N ASN A 52 -4.02 0.58 26.53
CA ASN A 52 -4.65 0.29 27.83
C ASN A 52 -5.16 -1.17 27.91
N LEU A 53 -4.38 -2.12 27.40
CA LEU A 53 -4.70 -3.54 27.50
C LEU A 53 -4.61 -4.00 28.96
N THR A 54 -5.72 -4.44 29.53
CA THR A 54 -5.80 -5.03 30.87
C THR A 54 -6.22 -6.48 30.80
N LEU A 55 -5.71 -7.28 31.74
CA LEU A 55 -6.07 -8.68 31.95
C LEU A 55 -6.39 -8.84 33.44
N GLU A 56 -7.66 -8.99 33.76
CA GLU A 56 -8.14 -9.06 35.15
C GLU A 56 -8.73 -10.45 35.42
N PRO A 57 -8.18 -11.22 36.37
CA PRO A 57 -8.75 -12.50 36.76
C PRO A 57 -10.19 -12.36 37.27
N SER A 58 -11.08 -13.20 36.76
CA SER A 58 -12.52 -13.25 37.09
C SER A 58 -12.97 -14.70 37.23
N GLY A 59 -12.72 -15.30 38.39
CA GLY A 59 -13.00 -16.73 38.63
C GLY A 59 -12.06 -17.62 37.81
N ASP A 60 -12.62 -18.51 36.99
CA ASP A 60 -11.88 -19.39 36.08
C ASP A 60 -11.58 -18.74 34.72
N GLU A 61 -11.98 -17.47 34.55
CA GLU A 61 -11.78 -16.68 33.34
C GLU A 61 -10.91 -15.46 33.62
N ILE A 62 -10.50 -14.79 32.55
CA ILE A 62 -9.81 -13.51 32.58
C ILE A 62 -10.62 -12.54 31.74
N GLN A 63 -11.00 -11.41 32.33
CA GLN A 63 -11.57 -10.29 31.60
C GLN A 63 -10.43 -9.51 30.95
N VAL A 64 -10.44 -9.49 29.62
CA VAL A 64 -9.46 -8.76 28.81
C VAL A 64 -10.15 -7.54 28.23
N SER A 65 -9.59 -6.35 28.43
CA SER A 65 -10.12 -5.11 27.86
C SER A 65 -9.03 -4.26 27.24
N TRP A 66 -9.38 -3.46 26.22
CA TRP A 66 -8.45 -2.55 25.55
C TRP A 66 -9.19 -1.33 25.01
N GLN A 67 -8.45 -0.35 24.50
CA GLN A 67 -8.99 0.85 23.87
C GLN A 67 -8.39 1.04 22.48
N ASN A 68 -9.21 1.54 21.56
CA ASN A 68 -8.74 1.99 20.25
C ASN A 68 -8.44 3.49 20.31
N PRO A 69 -7.16 3.90 20.13
CA PRO A 69 -6.77 5.30 20.29
C PRO A 69 -7.31 6.22 19.18
N ALA A 70 -7.76 5.66 18.04
CA ALA A 70 -8.39 6.42 16.97
C ALA A 70 -9.49 5.58 16.27
N PRO A 71 -10.69 5.49 16.86
CA PRO A 71 -11.79 4.67 16.33
C PRO A 71 -12.26 5.14 14.95
N GLU A 72 -12.47 4.20 14.05
CA GLU A 72 -13.07 4.40 12.73
C GLU A 72 -14.25 3.43 12.55
N ASN A 73 -15.16 3.76 11.61
CA ASN A 73 -16.28 2.88 11.32
C ASN A 73 -15.79 1.59 10.64
N GLY A 74 -16.34 0.45 11.07
CA GLY A 74 -15.97 -0.86 10.54
C GLY A 74 -14.66 -1.41 11.11
N ASP A 75 -14.15 -0.82 12.20
CA ASP A 75 -13.08 -1.43 12.98
C ASP A 75 -13.53 -2.76 13.60
N ALA A 76 -12.62 -3.73 13.58
CA ALA A 76 -12.73 -4.99 14.29
C ALA A 76 -11.40 -5.31 14.97
N TYR A 77 -11.38 -6.34 15.80
CA TYR A 77 -10.18 -6.80 16.49
C TYR A 77 -9.98 -8.28 16.25
N LEU A 78 -8.71 -8.66 16.11
CA LEU A 78 -8.28 -10.06 16.17
C LEU A 78 -7.54 -10.26 17.49
N TRP A 79 -7.96 -11.24 18.26
CA TRP A 79 -7.29 -11.59 19.52
C TRP A 79 -6.87 -13.06 19.53
N ALA A 80 -5.84 -13.39 20.31
CA ALA A 80 -5.41 -14.77 20.50
C ALA A 80 -4.77 -14.95 21.88
N ILE A 81 -4.95 -16.14 22.48
CA ILE A 81 -4.11 -16.58 23.59
C ILE A 81 -2.75 -16.96 23.03
N ILE A 82 -1.69 -16.39 23.60
CA ILE A 82 -0.31 -16.72 23.25
C ILE A 82 0.04 -18.02 23.94
N ASP A 83 0.17 -19.08 23.15
CA ASP A 83 0.60 -20.41 23.59
C ASP A 83 1.78 -20.83 22.70
N PRO A 84 3.01 -20.92 23.23
CA PRO A 84 4.17 -21.32 22.44
C PRO A 84 4.13 -22.80 22.01
N ALA A 85 3.29 -23.64 22.64
CA ALA A 85 3.14 -25.05 22.30
C ALA A 85 2.16 -25.29 21.15
N GLN A 86 1.36 -24.28 20.76
CA GLN A 86 0.31 -24.41 19.76
C GLN A 86 0.43 -23.35 18.65
N PRO A 87 0.02 -23.65 17.41
CA PRO A 87 -0.14 -22.63 16.38
C PRO A 87 -1.08 -21.52 16.86
N GLN A 88 -0.67 -20.27 16.61
CA GLN A 88 -1.48 -19.11 16.98
C GLN A 88 -2.75 -19.04 16.13
N THR A 89 -3.90 -19.10 16.80
CA THR A 89 -5.22 -18.99 16.17
C THR A 89 -5.90 -17.72 16.66
N THR A 90 -6.24 -16.82 15.74
CA THR A 90 -6.88 -15.54 16.05
C THR A 90 -8.39 -15.64 15.94
N THR A 91 -9.10 -15.03 16.89
CA THR A 91 -10.56 -14.92 16.94
C THR A 91 -10.97 -13.47 16.67
N PRO A 92 -11.91 -13.22 15.73
CA PRO A 92 -12.42 -11.88 15.48
C PRO A 92 -13.45 -11.44 16.54
N THR A 93 -13.50 -10.14 16.83
CA THR A 93 -14.54 -9.49 17.63
C THR A 93 -14.71 -8.03 17.23
N THR A 94 -15.89 -7.46 17.43
CA THR A 94 -16.14 -6.01 17.35
C THR A 94 -16.11 -5.32 18.71
N GLU A 95 -16.14 -6.10 19.79
CA GLU A 95 -16.10 -5.59 21.15
C GLU A 95 -14.69 -5.19 21.57
N THR A 96 -14.59 -4.33 22.59
CA THR A 96 -13.32 -3.91 23.22
C THR A 96 -13.06 -4.58 24.57
N SER A 97 -13.90 -5.56 24.93
CA SER A 97 -13.76 -6.41 26.10
C SER A 97 -14.22 -7.83 25.75
N ILE A 98 -13.48 -8.82 26.24
CA ILE A 98 -13.79 -10.25 26.06
C ILE A 98 -13.50 -11.02 27.36
N LEU A 99 -14.08 -12.22 27.47
CA LEU A 99 -13.72 -13.19 28.50
C LEU A 99 -12.98 -14.36 27.83
N ILE A 100 -11.87 -14.77 28.44
CA ILE A 100 -11.07 -15.90 27.99
C ILE A 100 -10.82 -16.88 29.15
N PRO A 101 -10.67 -18.19 28.89
CA PRO A 101 -10.34 -19.14 29.94
C PRO A 101 -8.93 -18.88 30.50
N ALA A 102 -8.78 -18.93 31.82
CA ALA A 102 -7.47 -18.89 32.44
C ALA A 102 -6.66 -20.16 32.11
N ARG A 103 -5.35 -19.99 31.92
CA ARG A 103 -4.39 -21.08 31.72
C ARG A 103 -3.56 -21.27 32.97
N ALA A 104 -3.08 -22.49 33.19
CA ALA A 104 -2.21 -22.78 34.32
C ALA A 104 -0.90 -21.97 34.25
N GLY A 105 -0.56 -21.31 35.36
CA GLY A 105 0.69 -20.59 35.53
C GLY A 105 0.64 -19.13 35.06
N GLN A 106 0.46 -18.90 33.76
CA GLN A 106 0.33 -17.55 33.21
C GLN A 106 -0.49 -17.59 31.93
N THR A 107 -1.45 -16.67 31.81
CA THR A 107 -2.21 -16.46 30.57
C THR A 107 -1.73 -15.20 29.88
N CYS A 108 -1.24 -15.35 28.66
CA CYS A 108 -0.84 -14.23 27.81
C CYS A 108 -1.82 -14.09 26.64
N VAL A 109 -2.17 -12.85 26.29
CA VAL A 109 -3.05 -12.51 25.18
C VAL A 109 -2.38 -11.51 24.25
N GLN A 110 -2.76 -11.55 22.99
CA GLN A 110 -2.50 -10.46 22.04
C GLN A 110 -3.79 -9.98 21.39
N VAL A 111 -3.83 -8.69 21.05
CA VAL A 111 -4.95 -8.04 20.35
C VAL A 111 -4.42 -7.13 19.25
N GLN A 112 -4.99 -7.22 18.06
CA GLN A 112 -4.71 -6.36 16.90
C GLN A 112 -5.98 -5.67 16.44
N LEU A 113 -5.87 -4.39 16.08
CA LEU A 113 -6.92 -3.66 15.37
C LEU A 113 -6.87 -4.03 13.88
N VAL A 114 -8.03 -4.24 13.27
CA VAL A 114 -8.23 -4.42 11.83
C VAL A 114 -9.24 -3.38 11.35
N ARG A 115 -8.80 -2.50 10.45
CA ARG A 115 -9.67 -1.50 9.80
C ARG A 115 -10.57 -2.16 8.76
N ALA A 116 -11.65 -1.47 8.38
CA ALA A 116 -12.56 -1.91 7.31
C ALA A 116 -11.85 -2.18 5.95
N ASN A 117 -10.73 -1.49 5.68
CA ASN A 117 -9.92 -1.70 4.48
C ASN A 117 -8.88 -2.83 4.61
N GLY A 118 -8.93 -3.61 5.69
CA GLY A 118 -8.04 -4.74 5.94
C GLY A 118 -6.67 -4.40 6.51
N ARG A 119 -6.33 -3.10 6.67
CA ARG A 119 -5.08 -2.72 7.35
C ARG A 119 -5.16 -3.11 8.82
N TYR A 120 -4.06 -3.63 9.35
CA TYR A 120 -3.96 -4.10 10.72
C TYR A 120 -2.86 -3.37 11.50
N SER A 121 -2.97 -3.37 12.81
CA SER A 121 -1.98 -2.82 13.73
C SER A 121 -0.89 -3.84 14.10
N ASP A 122 0.19 -3.38 14.72
CA ASP A 122 1.01 -4.26 15.54
C ASP A 122 0.19 -4.77 16.75
N PRO A 123 0.48 -5.96 17.28
CA PRO A 123 -0.27 -6.53 18.39
C PRO A 123 0.07 -5.83 19.72
N ALA A 124 -0.96 -5.45 20.46
CA ALA A 124 -0.85 -5.20 21.90
C ALA A 124 -0.77 -6.54 22.61
N LYS A 125 0.15 -6.71 23.56
CA LYS A 125 0.37 -7.96 24.30
C LYS A 125 0.35 -7.71 25.79
N GLY A 126 -0.22 -8.65 26.54
CA GLY A 126 -0.25 -8.60 28.00
C GLY A 126 -0.37 -9.99 28.59
N CYS A 127 0.09 -10.15 29.83
CA CYS A 127 0.02 -11.41 30.56
C CYS A 127 -0.49 -11.15 31.98
N THR A 128 -1.21 -12.11 32.53
CA THR A 128 -1.57 -12.21 33.95
C THR A 128 -1.23 -13.60 34.45
N PRO A 129 -0.87 -13.77 35.74
CA PRO A 129 -0.86 -15.09 36.39
C PRO A 129 -2.18 -15.84 36.16
#